data_AF-A0A8T7ETK5-F1
#
_entry.id   AF-A0A8T7ETK5-F1
#
_cell.length_a   1.000
_cell.length_b   1.000
_cell.length_c   1.000
_cell.angle_alpha   90.00
_cell.angle_beta   90.00
_cell.angle_gamma   90.00
#
_symmetry.space_group_name_H-M   'P 1'
#
loop_
_entity.id
_entity.type
_entity.pdbx_description
1 polymer ?
#
loop_
_entity_poly.entity_id
_entity_poly.type
_entity_poly.pdbx_seq_one_letter_code
_entity_poly.pdbx_strand_id
1 'polypeptide(L)'
;MLLDHRTPLTIPLIRHVAGGPGNIEGHYVKGVQAGETWLYTNPFGTAELNDEETSDADVLARMADYAEGGPCFYPLAEACQDRYLDILTWKAVESGRPVVSERQPWAP
;
A
#
# COMPACT_ATOMS: atom_id res chain seq x y z
N MET A 1 9.32 13.31 -8.63
CA MET A 1 9.07 14.20 -9.79
C MET A 1 10.38 14.87 -10.20
N LEU A 2 10.45 15.46 -11.39
CA LEU A 2 11.63 16.16 -11.87
C LEU A 2 11.30 17.65 -12.04
N LEU A 3 12.19 18.55 -11.65
CA LEU A 3 12.09 20.00 -11.96
C LEU A 3 12.36 20.26 -13.45
N ASP A 4 13.27 19.47 -14.02
CA ASP A 4 13.58 19.38 -15.44
C ASP A 4 14.14 17.98 -15.74
N HIS A 5 14.35 17.63 -17.00
CA HIS A 5 14.81 16.29 -17.43
C HIS A 5 16.13 15.77 -16.79
N ARG A 6 16.85 16.59 -16.02
CA ARG A 6 18.12 16.23 -15.34
C ARG A 6 18.08 16.50 -13.84
N THR A 7 17.13 17.30 -13.35
CA THR A 7 17.10 17.76 -11.95
C THR A 7 15.98 17.06 -11.17
N PRO A 8 16.29 16.18 -10.20
CA PRO A 8 15.28 15.59 -9.35
C PRO A 8 14.65 16.65 -8.44
N LEU A 9 13.31 16.65 -8.38
CA LEU A 9 12.57 17.41 -7.38
C LEU A 9 12.55 16.62 -6.08
N THR A 10 13.10 17.21 -5.02
CA THR A 10 13.02 16.68 -3.66
C THR A 10 11.96 17.46 -2.88
N ILE A 11 10.92 16.77 -2.43
CA ILE A 11 9.88 17.31 -1.55
C ILE A 11 9.74 16.40 -0.32
N PRO A 12 9.55 16.96 0.88
CA PRO A 12 9.35 16.16 2.07
C PRO A 12 7.98 15.48 2.03
N LEU A 13 7.91 14.27 2.57
CA LEU A 13 6.65 13.64 2.97
C LEU A 13 6.33 14.07 4.40
N ILE A 14 5.18 14.71 4.59
CA ILE A 14 4.71 15.16 5.89
C ILE A 14 3.60 14.22 6.34
N ARG A 15 3.81 13.55 7.47
CA ARG A 15 2.78 12.73 8.12
C ARG A 15 1.96 13.62 9.04
N HIS A 16 0.64 13.63 8.85
CA HIS A 16 -0.30 14.36 9.69
C HIS A 16 -0.97 13.41 10.66
N VAL A 17 -1.01 13.79 11.94
CA VAL A 17 -1.46 12.92 13.04
C VAL A 17 -2.28 13.75 14.01
N ALA A 18 -3.38 13.17 14.51
CA ALA A 18 -4.11 13.71 15.64
C ALA A 18 -3.50 13.21 16.96
N GLY A 19 -3.49 14.06 17.98
CA GLY A 19 -2.94 13.72 19.29
C GLY A 19 -2.12 14.84 19.93
N GLY A 20 -1.56 14.52 21.10
CA GLY A 20 -0.74 15.41 21.92
C GLY A 20 -1.52 16.07 23.07
N PRO A 21 -0.83 16.81 23.96
CA PRO A 21 -1.47 17.45 25.11
C PRO A 21 -2.58 18.43 24.70
N GLY A 22 -3.79 18.22 25.22
CA GLY A 22 -4.94 19.08 24.95
C GLY A 22 -5.67 18.82 23.62
N ASN A 23 -5.24 17.82 22.84
CA ASN A 23 -5.95 17.40 21.64
C ASN A 23 -7.19 16.57 22.04
N ILE A 24 -8.35 16.90 21.46
CA ILE A 24 -9.64 16.23 21.71
C ILE A 24 -10.15 15.41 20.53
N GLU A 25 -9.39 15.32 19.44
CA GLU A 25 -9.74 14.57 18.24
C GLU A 25 -9.45 13.06 18.40
N GLY A 26 -8.63 12.68 19.37
CA GLY A 26 -8.12 11.31 19.56
C GLY A 26 -6.72 11.10 18.97
N HIS A 27 -6.22 9.86 19.04
CA HIS A 27 -4.90 9.48 18.51
C HIS A 27 -5.01 8.62 17.25
N TYR A 28 -4.84 9.24 16.07
CA TYR A 28 -4.94 8.55 14.78
C TYR A 28 -4.15 9.26 13.67
N VAL A 29 -3.84 8.56 12.58
CA VAL A 29 -3.23 9.16 11.39
C VAL A 29 -4.26 9.94 10.59
N LYS A 30 -3.99 11.20 10.23
CA LYS A 30 -4.88 11.99 9.35
C LYS A 30 -4.57 11.73 7.87
N GLY A 31 -3.29 11.61 7.53
CA GLY A 31 -2.85 11.39 6.16
C GLY A 31 -1.36 11.67 5.94
N VAL A 32 -0.94 11.57 4.69
CA VAL A 32 0.42 11.88 4.23
C VAL A 32 0.36 12.89 3.08
N GLN A 33 1.11 13.99 3.20
CA GLN A 33 1.16 15.07 2.23
C GLN A 33 2.56 15.19 1.61
N ALA A 34 2.62 15.50 0.32
CA ALA A 34 3.84 15.83 -0.42
C ALA A 34 3.63 17.14 -1.19
N GLY A 35 4.35 18.20 -0.81
CA GLY A 35 4.09 19.53 -1.35
C GLY A 35 2.66 19.96 -1.06
N GLU A 36 1.86 20.21 -2.09
CA GLU A 36 0.43 20.58 -1.97
C GLU A 36 -0.54 19.40 -2.14
N THR A 37 -0.01 18.19 -2.39
CA THR A 37 -0.83 17.01 -2.69
C THR A 37 -0.95 16.09 -1.48
N TRP A 38 -2.18 15.72 -1.12
CA TRP A 38 -2.44 14.59 -0.21
C TRP A 38 -2.22 13.29 -0.97
N LEU A 39 -1.17 12.55 -0.61
CA LEU A 39 -0.89 11.23 -1.18
C LEU A 39 -1.73 10.13 -0.51
N TYR A 40 -2.11 10.36 0.74
CA TYR A 40 -2.96 9.47 1.52
C TYR A 40 -3.81 10.29 2.49
N THR A 41 -5.07 9.92 2.62
CA THR A 41 -6.01 10.46 3.60
C THR A 41 -6.67 9.29 4.31
N ASN A 42 -6.71 9.31 5.65
CA ASN A 42 -7.30 8.23 6.42
C ASN A 42 -8.81 8.13 6.14
N PRO A 43 -9.31 6.99 5.60
CA PRO A 43 -10.71 6.83 5.27
C PRO A 43 -11.60 6.59 6.50
N PHE A 44 -11.02 6.29 7.67
CA PHE A 44 -11.74 5.94 8.91
C PHE A 44 -11.97 7.10 9.86
N GLY A 45 -11.76 8.34 9.39
CA GLY A 45 -12.03 9.54 10.19
C GLY A 45 -11.21 9.58 11.47
N THR A 46 -11.88 9.78 12.61
CA THR A 46 -11.26 9.91 13.95
C THR A 46 -11.18 8.59 14.72
N ALA A 47 -11.37 7.45 14.06
CA ALA A 47 -11.18 6.16 14.71
C ALA A 47 -9.73 6.06 15.21
N GLU A 48 -9.53 5.72 16.48
CA GLU A 48 -8.20 5.60 17.11
C GLU A 48 -7.50 4.31 16.69
N LEU A 49 -7.31 4.16 15.38
CA LEU A 49 -6.58 3.06 14.77
C LEU A 49 -5.12 3.49 14.58
N ASN A 50 -4.21 2.61 14.96
CA ASN A 50 -2.81 2.74 14.57
C ASN A 50 -2.63 2.44 13.06
N ASP A 51 -1.42 2.56 12.53
CA ASP A 51 -1.16 2.40 11.09
C ASP A 51 -1.45 0.97 10.59
N GLU A 52 -1.16 -0.05 11.41
CA GLU A 52 -1.47 -1.46 11.10
C GLU A 52 -2.98 -1.69 11.10
N GLU A 53 -3.67 -1.26 12.15
CA GLU A 53 -5.13 -1.39 12.28
C GLU A 53 -5.87 -0.62 11.18
N THR A 54 -5.36 0.55 10.78
CA THR A 54 -5.88 1.33 9.66
C THR A 54 -5.72 0.58 8.34
N SER A 55 -4.56 -0.05 8.11
CA SER A 55 -4.32 -0.85 6.91
C SER A 55 -5.24 -2.07 6.85
N ASP A 56 -5.39 -2.79 7.97
CA ASP A 56 -6.28 -3.94 8.06
C ASP A 56 -7.74 -3.55 7.83
N ALA A 57 -8.17 -2.42 8.39
CA ALA A 57 -9.51 -1.88 8.16
C ALA A 57 -9.73 -1.52 6.68
N ASP A 58 -8.74 -0.97 5.96
CA ASP A 58 -8.87 -0.65 4.52
C ASP A 58 -8.99 -1.92 3.68
N VAL A 59 -8.21 -2.96 4.00
CA VAL A 59 -8.34 -4.28 3.35
C VAL A 59 -9.74 -4.84 3.58
N LEU A 60 -10.22 -4.88 4.82
CA LEU A 60 -11.53 -5.43 5.16
C LEU A 60 -12.67 -4.64 4.50
N ALA A 61 -12.60 -3.31 4.48
CA ALA A 61 -13.59 -2.45 3.83
C ALA A 61 -13.66 -2.74 2.32
N ARG A 62 -12.52 -2.81 1.63
CA ARG A 62 -12.47 -3.12 0.19
C ARG A 62 -12.90 -4.54 -0.12
N MET A 63 -12.62 -5.50 0.78
CA MET A 63 -13.13 -6.87 0.65
C MET A 63 -14.66 -6.91 0.77
N ALA A 64 -15.25 -6.13 1.69
CA ALA A 64 -16.69 -6.01 1.81
C ALA A 64 -17.30 -5.40 0.54
N ASP A 65 -16.75 -4.29 0.05
CA ASP A 65 -17.18 -3.67 -1.22
C ASP A 65 -17.13 -4.66 -2.38
N TYR A 66 -16.04 -5.43 -2.50
CA TYR A 66 -15.90 -6.45 -3.53
C TYR A 66 -16.93 -7.58 -3.39
N ALA A 67 -17.20 -8.05 -2.17
CA ALA A 67 -18.21 -9.08 -1.91
C ALA A 67 -19.63 -8.64 -2.28
N GLU A 68 -19.90 -7.33 -2.24
CA GLU A 68 -21.15 -6.71 -2.66
C GLU A 68 -21.22 -6.42 -4.18
N GLY A 69 -20.21 -6.82 -4.95
CA GLY A 69 -20.14 -6.62 -6.40
C GLY A 69 -19.37 -5.37 -6.84
N GLY A 70 -18.67 -4.72 -5.91
CA GLY A 70 -17.73 -3.64 -6.18
C GLY A 70 -16.48 -4.10 -6.94
N PRO A 71 -15.57 -3.16 -7.25
CA PRO A 71 -14.35 -3.47 -7.99
C PRO A 71 -13.41 -4.38 -7.19
N CYS A 72 -12.70 -5.27 -7.88
CA CYS A 72 -11.63 -6.04 -7.27
C CYS A 72 -10.45 -5.11 -6.93
N PHE A 73 -10.04 -5.09 -5.65
CA PHE A 73 -8.90 -4.27 -5.21
C PHE A 73 -7.57 -5.05 -5.16
N TYR A 74 -7.64 -6.39 -5.11
CA TYR A 74 -6.48 -7.28 -5.17
C TYR A 74 -6.81 -8.52 -6.03
N PRO A 75 -6.53 -8.47 -7.35
CA PRO A 75 -6.89 -9.54 -8.27
C PRO A 75 -6.17 -10.86 -7.99
N LEU A 76 -6.88 -11.99 -8.16
CA LEU A 76 -6.30 -13.33 -7.99
C LEU A 76 -5.09 -13.56 -8.90
N ALA A 77 -5.11 -13.05 -10.14
CA ALA A 77 -4.00 -13.20 -11.07
C ALA A 77 -2.71 -12.54 -10.54
N GLU A 78 -2.82 -11.37 -9.91
CA GLU A 78 -1.70 -10.67 -9.27
C GLU A 78 -1.23 -11.43 -8.03
N ALA A 79 -2.14 -11.91 -7.19
CA ALA A 79 -1.81 -12.73 -6.02
C ALA A 79 -1.09 -14.04 -6.40
N CYS A 80 -1.52 -14.71 -7.46
CA CYS A 80 -0.83 -15.88 -8.00
C CYS A 80 0.58 -15.53 -8.51
N GLN A 81 0.73 -14.37 -9.14
CA GLN A 81 2.03 -13.90 -9.62
C GLN A 81 2.99 -13.60 -8.46
N ASP A 82 2.53 -12.92 -7.40
CA ASP A 82 3.32 -12.64 -6.20
C ASP A 82 3.84 -13.93 -5.57
N ARG A 83 2.94 -14.91 -5.38
CA ARG A 83 3.31 -16.21 -4.83
C ARG A 83 4.27 -16.98 -5.73
N TYR A 84 4.10 -16.91 -7.04
CA TYR A 84 5.02 -17.55 -7.98
C TYR A 84 6.42 -16.94 -7.88
N LEU A 85 6.54 -15.62 -7.80
CA LEU A 85 7.83 -14.94 -7.62
C LEU A 85 8.49 -15.28 -6.28
N ASP A 86 7.74 -15.40 -5.20
CA ASP A 86 8.25 -15.88 -3.90
C ASP A 86 8.82 -17.31 -4.02
N ILE A 87 8.10 -18.22 -4.70
CA ILE A 87 8.58 -19.57 -4.97
C ILE A 87 9.88 -19.56 -5.79
N LEU A 88 9.98 -18.73 -6.83
CA LEU A 88 11.21 -18.62 -7.63
C LEU A 88 12.38 -18.05 -6.83
N THR A 89 12.10 -17.08 -5.95
CA THR A 89 13.08 -16.50 -5.03
C THR A 89 13.68 -17.59 -4.14
N TRP A 90 12.84 -18.42 -3.53
CA TRP A 90 13.30 -19.54 -2.73
C TRP A 90 14.13 -20.55 -3.53
N LYS A 91 13.71 -20.89 -4.75
CA LYS A 91 14.51 -21.77 -5.64
C LYS A 91 15.88 -21.18 -5.98
N ALA A 92 15.97 -19.87 -6.20
CA ALA A 92 17.23 -19.20 -6.47
C ALA A 92 18.16 -19.21 -5.25
N VAL A 93 17.60 -18.97 -4.06
CA VAL A 93 18.34 -19.06 -2.78
C VAL A 93 18.88 -20.47 -2.55
N GLU A 94 18.04 -21.50 -2.70
CA GLU A 94 18.44 -22.90 -2.49
C GLU A 94 19.47 -23.39 -3.50
N SER A 95 19.34 -23.01 -4.78
CA SER A 95 20.25 -23.45 -5.83
C SER A 95 21.54 -22.62 -5.93
N GLY A 96 21.57 -21.43 -5.33
CA GLY A 96 22.65 -20.46 -5.48
C GLY A 96 22.82 -19.95 -6.92
N ARG A 97 21.81 -20.11 -7.78
CA ARG A 97 21.86 -19.76 -9.21
C ARG A 97 20.66 -18.88 -9.58
N PRO A 98 20.80 -18.02 -10.61
CA PRO A 98 19.66 -17.32 -11.17
C PRO A 98 18.58 -18.29 -11.66
N VAL A 99 17.32 -17.98 -11.36
CA VAL A 99 16.14 -18.70 -11.86
C VAL A 99 15.38 -17.77 -12.80
N VAL A 100 15.01 -18.29 -13.98
CA VAL A 100 14.25 -17.55 -14.99
C VAL A 100 12.76 -17.87 -14.81
N SER A 101 11.92 -16.84 -14.80
CA SER A 101 10.47 -17.01 -14.77
C SER A 101 9.91 -17.44 -16.12
N GLU A 102 8.80 -18.17 -16.08
CA GLU A 102 8.04 -18.61 -17.24
C GLU A 102 6.65 -17.97 -17.22
N ARG A 103 6.04 -17.84 -18.39
CA ARG A 103 4.68 -17.32 -18.51
C ARG A 103 3.68 -18.25 -17.81
N GLN A 104 2.90 -17.68 -16.91
CA GLN A 104 1.93 -18.42 -16.11
C GLN A 104 0.52 -18.35 -16.71
N PRO A 105 -0.40 -19.30 -16.39
CA PRO A 105 -1.75 -19.33 -16.94
C PRO A 105 -2.62 -18.10 -16.62
N TRP A 106 -2.27 -17.35 -15.57
CA TRP A 106 -2.94 -16.11 -15.17
C TRP A 106 -2.35 -14.85 -15.82
N ALA A 107 -1.31 -14.98 -16.65
CA ALA A 107 -0.80 -13.87 -17.43
C ALA A 107 -1.78 -13.50 -18.56
N PRO A 108 -1.94 -12.20 -18.87
CA PRO A 108 -2.79 -11.75 -19.98
C PRO A 108 -2.33 -12.30 -21.32
#